data_AF-A0A520ZL80-F1
#
_entry.id   AF-A0A520ZL80-F1
#
_cell.length_a   1.000
_cell.length_b   1.000
_cell.length_c   1.000
_cell.angle_alpha   90.00
_cell.angle_beta   90.00
_cell.angle_gamma   90.00
#
_symmetry.space_group_name_H-M   'P 1'
#
loop_
_entity.id
_entity.type
_entity.pdbx_description
1 polymer ?
#
loop_
_entity_poly.entity_id
_entity_poly.type
_entity_poly.pdbx_seq_one_letter_code
_entity_poly.pdbx_strand_id
1 'polypeptide(L)' 'MTDQIAMLWMRGSLSFLEQLCVQSFLDAGHHVVLYSYEPIDRVPEGVETRDASLILPETGDLVHERTGS' A
#
# COMPACT_ATOMS: atom_id res chain seq x y z
N MET A 1 8.10 -10.60 18.38
CA MET A 1 7.42 -11.15 17.20
C MET A 1 7.23 -9.99 16.27
N THR A 2 7.91 -9.97 15.12
CA THR A 2 7.82 -8.83 14.20
C THR A 2 6.62 -9.08 13.31
N ASP A 3 5.46 -8.58 13.72
CA ASP A 3 4.23 -8.75 12.95
C ASP A 3 4.33 -7.96 11.63
N GLN A 4 3.90 -8.58 10.53
CA GLN A 4 3.90 -7.99 9.20
C GLN A 4 2.61 -7.21 8.98
N ILE A 5 2.74 -5.97 8.49
CA ILE A 5 1.62 -5.12 8.10
C ILE A 5 1.49 -5.16 6.57
N ALA A 6 0.36 -5.65 6.08
CA ALA A 6 0.03 -5.66 4.67
C ALA A 6 -0.98 -4.54 4.35
N MET A 7 -0.67 -3.74 3.33
CA MET A 7 -1.52 -2.65 2.87
C MET A 7 -1.79 -2.83 1.37
N LEU A 8 -3.01 -2.54 0.93
CA LEU A 8 -3.38 -2.55 -0.49
C LEU A 8 -3.58 -1.12 -0.98
N TRP A 9 -2.96 -0.78 -2.09
CA TRP A 9 -3.05 0.52 -2.73
C TRP A 9 -3.39 0.37 -4.21
N MET A 10 -4.58 0.84 -4.60
CA MET A 10 -5.13 0.57 -5.93
C MET A 10 -4.46 1.40 -7.03
N ARG A 11 -4.23 2.70 -6.80
CA ARG A 11 -3.75 3.65 -7.83
C ARG A 11 -3.14 4.91 -7.21
N GLY A 12 -2.18 5.50 -7.91
CA GLY A 12 -1.71 6.86 -7.68
C GLY A 12 -0.55 6.93 -6.70
N SER A 13 -0.20 8.15 -6.28
CA SER A 13 0.90 8.41 -5.35
C SER A 13 0.40 8.47 -3.91
N LEU A 14 1.21 8.04 -2.95
CA LEU A 14 0.89 8.26 -1.54
C LEU A 14 0.90 9.75 -1.22
N SER A 15 -0.20 10.25 -0.67
CA SER A 15 -0.29 11.57 -0.06
C SER A 15 0.60 11.65 1.18
N PHE A 16 0.83 12.86 1.68
CA PHE A 16 1.67 13.08 2.86
C PHE A 16 1.15 12.33 4.10
N LEU A 17 -0.17 12.24 4.27
CA LEU A 17 -0.75 11.54 5.42
C LEU A 17 -0.54 10.03 5.32
N GLU A 18 -0.69 9.45 4.13
CA GLU A 18 -0.44 8.02 3.92
C GLU A 18 1.04 7.68 4.13
N GLN A 19 1.96 8.54 3.65
CA GLN A 19 3.38 8.38 3.93
C GLN A 19 3.69 8.38 5.42
N LEU A 20 3.12 9.32 6.19
CA LEU A 20 3.27 9.37 7.65
C LEU A 20 2.69 8.13 8.33
N CYS A 21 1.53 7.65 7.87
CA CYS A 21 0.92 6.44 8.41
C CYS A 21 1.83 5.23 8.21
N VAL A 22 2.31 5.02 6.98
CA VAL A 22 3.26 3.95 6.64
C VAL A 22 4.54 4.07 7.45
N GLN A 23 5.12 5.27 7.54
CA GLN A 23 6.34 5.52 8.29
C GLN A 23 6.18 5.17 9.78
N SER A 24 5.01 5.46 10.39
CA SER A 24 4.78 5.15 11.80
C SER A 24 4.87 3.65 12.11
N PHE A 25 4.48 2.78 11.17
CA PHE A 25 4.61 1.33 11.33
C PHE A 25 6.07 0.88 11.19
N LEU A 26 6.80 1.48 10.25
CA LEU A 26 8.24 1.22 10.10
C LEU A 26 9.01 1.64 11.37
N ASP A 27 8.70 2.82 11.92
CA ASP A 27 9.32 3.36 13.12
C ASP A 27 9.01 2.50 14.37
N ALA A 28 7.84 1.88 14.40
CA ALA A 28 7.46 0.89 15.42
C ALA A 28 8.17 -0.47 15.24
N GLY A 29 9.00 -0.61 14.20
CA GLY A 29 9.80 -1.81 13.92
C GLY A 29 9.02 -2.90 13.18
N HIS A 30 7.86 -2.60 12.62
CA HIS A 30 7.10 -3.55 11.81
C HIS A 30 7.65 -3.67 10.39
N HIS A 31 7.54 -4.87 9.83
CA HIS A 31 7.76 -5.06 8.41
C HIS A 31 6.49 -4.69 7.63
N VAL A 32 6.61 -3.72 6.72
CA VAL A 32 5.47 -3.21 5.94
C VAL A 32 5.58 -3.67 4.49
N VAL A 33 4.50 -4.28 3.99
CA VAL A 33 4.36 -4.68 2.59
C VAL A 33 3.19 -3.91 1.98
N LEU A 34 3.46 -3.18 0.90
CA LEU A 34 2.49 -2.40 0.14
C LEU A 34 2.22 -3.08 -1.20
N TYR A 35 1.00 -3.57 -1.36
CA TYR A 35 0.54 -4.22 -2.58
C TYR A 35 -0.10 -3.20 -3.52
N SER A 36 0.30 -3.18 -4.80
CA SER A 36 -0.35 -2.37 -5.83
C SER A 36 -0.35 -3.03 -7.20
N TYR A 37 -1.31 -2.63 -8.03
CA TYR A 37 -1.37 -3.07 -9.44
C TYR A 37 -0.47 -2.24 -10.35
N GLU A 38 -0.12 -1.02 -9.93
CA GLU A 38 0.77 -0.10 -10.66
C GLU A 38 1.91 0.38 -9.74
N PRO A 39 3.03 0.87 -10.30
CA PRO A 39 4.06 1.53 -9.51
C PRO A 39 3.48 2.72 -8.71
N ILE A 40 3.83 2.79 -7.43
CA ILE A 40 3.39 3.86 -6.51
C ILE A 40 4.53 4.85 -6.36
N ASP A 41 4.22 6.13 -6.55
CA ASP A 41 5.17 7.21 -6.26
C ASP A 41 5.16 7.59 -4.77
N ARG A 42 6.31 8.06 -4.29
CA ARG A 42 6.51 8.59 -2.92
C ARG A 42 6.30 7.57 -1.81
N VAL A 43 6.69 6.32 -2.06
CA VAL A 43 6.74 5.28 -1.02
C VAL A 43 7.94 5.55 -0.08
N PRO A 44 7.74 5.56 1.24
CA PRO A 44 8.84 5.69 2.21
C PRO A 44 9.89 4.58 2.07
N GLU A 45 11.14 4.88 2.41
CA GLU A 45 12.22 3.90 2.37
C GLU A 45 12.00 2.81 3.42
N GLY A 46 12.26 1.55 3.06
CA GLY A 46 12.06 0.39 3.93
C GLY A 46 10.70 -0.30 3.80
N VAL A 47 9.77 0.26 3.02
CA VAL A 47 8.55 -0.44 2.60
C VAL A 47 8.88 -1.42 1.48
N GLU A 48 8.40 -2.65 1.60
CA GLU A 48 8.44 -3.61 0.51
C GLU A 48 7.22 -3.41 -0.41
N THR A 49 7.43 -3.24 -1.71
CA THR A 49 6.34 -3.17 -2.70
C THR A 49 6.15 -4.50 -3.40
N ARG A 50 4.89 -4.93 -3.57
CA ARG A 50 4.53 -6.18 -4.25
C ARG A 50 3.34 -5.96 -5.18
N ASP A 51 3.22 -6.83 -6.17
CA ASP A 51 2.08 -6.83 -7.08
C ASP A 51 0.80 -7.27 -6.35
N ALA A 52 -0.24 -6.44 -6.41
CA ALA A 52 -1.54 -6.73 -5.78
C ALA A 52 -2.26 -7.91 -6.43
N SER A 53 -2.00 -8.23 -7.70
CA SER A 53 -2.57 -9.39 -8.40
C SER A 53 -2.22 -10.72 -7.73
N LEU A 54 -1.16 -10.77 -6.92
CA LEU A 54 -0.77 -11.94 -6.13
C LEU A 54 -1.76 -12.29 -5.03
N ILE A 55 -2.45 -11.29 -4.48
CA ILE A 55 -3.40 -11.45 -3.37
C ILE A 55 -4.85 -11.24 -3.80
N LEU A 56 -5.07 -10.42 -4.84
CA LEU A 56 -6.38 -10.04 -5.32
C LEU A 56 -6.32 -9.85 -6.84
N PRO A 57 -6.92 -10.75 -7.65
CA PRO A 57 -6.94 -10.60 -9.10
C PRO A 57 -7.80 -9.40 -9.53
N GLU A 58 -7.33 -8.63 -10.51
CA GLU A 58 -7.99 -7.42 -11.06
C GLU A 58 -9.22 -7.75 -11.95
N THR A 59 -10.06 -8.71 -11.57
CA THR A 59 -11.12 -9.25 -12.45
C THR A 59 -12.53 -8.70 -12.21
N GLY A 60 -12.66 -7.57 -11.52
CA GLY A 60 -13.89 -6.77 -11.49
C GLY A 60 -14.28 -6.31 -10.09
N ASP A 61 -14.79 -5.09 -10.01
CA ASP A 61 -15.54 -4.51 -8.87
C ASP A 61 -14.76 -3.97 -7.65
N LEU A 62 -13.48 -3.63 -7.78
CA LEU A 62 -12.68 -3.13 -6.65
C LEU A 62 -12.50 -1.60 -6.59
N VAL A 63 -12.92 -0.87 -7.61
CA VAL A 63 -12.92 0.59 -7.60
C VAL A 63 -14.36 1.07 -7.43
N HIS A 64 -14.69 1.62 -6.27
CA HIS A 64 -16.02 2.16 -6.03
C HIS A 64 -16.19 3.42 -6.88
N GLU A 65 -16.98 3.34 -7.96
CA GLU A 65 -17.25 4.42 -8.93
C GLU A 65 -17.83 5.73 -8.34
N ARG A 66 -18.01 5.85 -7.02
CA ARG A 66 -18.69 6.99 -6.39
C ARG A 66 -17.78 7.98 -5.66
N THR A 67 -16.54 7.62 -5.34
CA THR A 67 -15.59 8.55 -4.70
C THR A 67 -14.20 8.18 -5.15
N GLY A 68 -13.65 8.91 -6.12
CA GLY A 68 -12.24 8.81 -6.51
C GLY A 68 -11.36 9.29 -5.36
N SER A 69 -11.05 8.40 -4.42
CA SER A 69 -10.06 8.57 -3.37
C SER A 69 -9.28 7.27 -3.23
#